data_AF-A0A2T2QV41-F1
#
_entry.id   AF-A0A2T2QV41-F1
#
_cell.length_a   1.000
_cell.length_b   1.000
_cell.length_c   1.000
_cell.angle_alpha   90.00
_cell.angle_beta   90.00
_cell.angle_gamma   90.00
#
_symmetry.space_group_name_H-M   'P 1'
#
loop_
_entity.id
_entity.type
_entity.pdbx_description
1 polymer ?
#
loop_
_entity_poly.entity_id
_entity_poly.type
_entity_poly.pdbx_seq_one_letter_code
_entity_poly.pdbx_strand_id
1 'polypeptide(L)'
;MAQPFRFIPRHAAPPLLSNTGTRLERRLPRRTLTKQPSSAPQTPARGSFEHQKTHTHLQLMVIQTVIPCNPIEGKERYMRNLKNYASYIPKQFVVMLAIMALVAAPLGTYANWSPERETYTMDNPAEKVTFNSMTDNSNYGDERTFFDAKPASNNSEGGFQDEIQVGDLEDGQEVTLRMYVHNNAKEELNESSSDDDNVGFDGEGIAKNTRVSVMLPEDTTRSMRSIGYVSADNAEPGQVSDTLDLKSSDRPFNVEYVDGSATLYNNVHESGIQLSDKIVTDEGAQVGYERMNGNYPGCFQYASIVTLKVKVNKADVGVTKQVRQAGDEDWHSEIEAQPGDKLEYLISLENTGDSKLKNVAVADNLPKYMSYVEGSTKYANGATDGEKTNLDSDNLTRGGVDLGNYGPGANAFVKFQAQLDSADKFDKCGEYRLRNVGIVRPFHESDQMNQFLNTADVVVNVECEPEPEEPEVSFSCQDLEASDRQGTESLETTFTAKAQVNNTSITEYQWDFDGDGEVDATTDNNQITYTYNQPGDYTAQVKVVTEDGETDFIQDCREAITVQPAESQEDEEQEQEEQQQQQQQQQQQQQQQTSEELPNTGIGSTLAGIFGSGALGVSVRSWWQSRRGYLASLLGE
;
A
#
# COMPACT_ATOMS: atom_id res chain seq x y z
N MET A 1 -6.61 -28.51 -22.69
CA MET A 1 -5.60 -28.98 -23.66
C MET A 1 -4.21 -28.85 -23.02
N ALA A 2 -3.24 -29.69 -23.39
CA ALA A 2 -1.81 -29.60 -23.08
C ALA A 2 -1.38 -29.14 -21.65
N GLN A 3 -1.21 -30.12 -20.75
CA GLN A 3 -0.14 -30.09 -19.73
C GLN A 3 0.91 -31.19 -20.09
N PRO A 4 1.83 -31.63 -19.21
CA PRO A 4 3.13 -31.00 -18.96
C PRO A 4 4.29 -32.01 -19.12
N PHE A 5 5.52 -31.66 -18.74
CA PHE A 5 6.55 -32.67 -18.42
C PHE A 5 7.44 -32.28 -17.22
N ARG A 6 7.49 -33.17 -16.23
CA ARG A 6 8.58 -33.32 -15.25
C ARG A 6 9.45 -34.52 -15.67
N PHE A 7 10.73 -34.57 -15.29
CA PHE A 7 11.29 -35.62 -14.41
C PHE A 7 12.76 -35.32 -14.03
N ILE A 8 13.33 -36.10 -13.11
CA ILE A 8 14.59 -35.83 -12.37
C ILE A 8 15.53 -37.08 -12.38
N PRO A 9 16.49 -37.24 -11.44
CA PRO A 9 17.94 -36.98 -11.53
C PRO A 9 18.82 -38.23 -11.85
N ARG A 10 20.15 -38.11 -11.76
CA ARG A 10 21.03 -39.19 -11.25
C ARG A 10 22.41 -38.74 -10.73
N HIS A 11 22.95 -39.47 -9.75
CA HIS A 11 24.28 -39.28 -9.14
C HIS A 11 25.40 -40.07 -9.86
N ALA A 12 26.66 -39.66 -9.65
CA ALA A 12 27.81 -40.54 -9.31
C ALA A 12 29.00 -39.70 -8.77
N ALA A 13 29.96 -40.34 -8.07
CA ALA A 13 31.09 -39.69 -7.37
C ALA A 13 32.45 -40.36 -7.71
N PRO A 14 33.62 -39.72 -7.41
CA PRO A 14 34.97 -40.16 -7.85
C PRO A 14 35.67 -41.13 -6.87
N PRO A 15 36.85 -41.66 -7.24
CA PRO A 15 38.04 -41.33 -6.41
C PRO A 15 39.40 -41.21 -7.15
N LEU A 16 40.26 -40.34 -6.58
CA LEU A 16 41.72 -40.45 -6.30
C LEU A 16 42.71 -41.17 -7.24
N LEU A 17 43.88 -40.52 -7.45
CA LEU A 17 45.29 -40.97 -7.28
C LEU A 17 46.22 -40.09 -8.16
N SER A 18 47.46 -39.69 -7.88
CA SER A 18 48.28 -39.45 -6.67
C SER A 18 49.75 -39.23 -7.10
N ASN A 19 50.47 -38.33 -6.41
CA ASN A 19 51.88 -38.46 -6.00
C ASN A 19 53.07 -37.98 -6.90
N THR A 20 54.08 -37.37 -6.23
CA THR A 20 55.45 -36.99 -6.69
C THR A 20 55.57 -36.03 -7.89
N GLY A 21 56.55 -35.12 -8.04
CA GLY A 21 57.93 -34.99 -7.49
C GLY A 21 58.93 -35.01 -8.66
N THR A 22 60.04 -34.25 -8.74
CA THR A 22 60.73 -33.41 -7.75
C THR A 22 61.69 -32.39 -8.43
N ARG A 23 61.79 -31.16 -7.87
CA ARG A 23 62.91 -30.16 -7.88
C ARG A 23 64.22 -30.50 -8.66
N LEU A 24 64.77 -29.55 -9.46
CA LEU A 24 66.14 -28.96 -9.27
C LEU A 24 66.57 -27.85 -10.27
N GLU A 25 67.60 -27.09 -9.86
CA GLU A 25 68.13 -25.82 -10.40
C GLU A 25 69.04 -25.92 -11.67
N ARG A 26 69.18 -24.81 -12.43
CA ARG A 26 70.42 -23.98 -12.40
C ARG A 26 70.39 -22.60 -13.08
N ARG A 27 71.51 -21.86 -12.94
CA ARG A 27 71.70 -20.39 -13.01
C ARG A 27 72.16 -19.85 -14.39
N LEU A 28 71.80 -18.57 -14.66
CA LEU A 28 72.60 -17.41 -15.18
C LEU A 28 74.04 -17.64 -15.74
N PRO A 29 74.57 -16.81 -16.70
CA PRO A 29 74.61 -15.33 -16.58
C PRO A 29 74.72 -14.39 -17.85
N ARG A 30 74.72 -13.07 -17.53
CA ARG A 30 74.91 -11.79 -18.27
C ARG A 30 75.92 -11.67 -19.45
N ARG A 31 75.62 -10.74 -20.39
CA ARG A 31 76.40 -9.53 -20.85
C ARG A 31 75.58 -8.79 -21.95
N THR A 32 75.13 -7.52 -21.90
CA THR A 32 75.77 -6.16 -21.86
C THR A 32 76.67 -5.78 -23.04
N LEU A 33 76.29 -4.77 -23.87
CA LEU A 33 77.06 -3.51 -24.13
C LEU A 33 76.50 -2.56 -25.27
N THR A 34 76.14 -1.32 -24.88
CA THR A 34 76.35 0.00 -25.56
C THR A 34 75.84 0.41 -26.98
N LYS A 35 75.42 1.70 -27.04
CA LYS A 35 75.73 2.81 -28.00
C LYS A 35 74.66 3.35 -29.01
N GLN A 36 74.36 4.64 -28.83
CA GLN A 36 73.90 5.68 -29.78
C GLN A 36 75.12 6.27 -30.57
N PRO A 37 75.04 7.32 -31.45
CA PRO A 37 73.90 8.17 -31.90
C PRO A 37 73.79 8.36 -33.45
N SER A 38 72.89 9.24 -33.96
CA SER A 38 73.22 10.38 -34.88
C SER A 38 72.03 10.97 -35.70
N SER A 39 72.06 12.30 -35.89
CA SER A 39 71.59 13.12 -37.05
C SER A 39 70.14 13.12 -37.57
N ALA A 40 69.54 14.33 -37.60
CA ALA A 40 68.53 14.78 -38.60
C ALA A 40 69.25 15.48 -39.80
N PRO A 41 68.58 15.89 -40.92
CA PRO A 41 67.80 17.15 -40.92
C PRO A 41 66.61 17.30 -41.93
N GLN A 42 65.82 18.37 -41.71
CA GLN A 42 65.06 19.20 -42.67
C GLN A 42 63.76 18.72 -43.38
N THR A 43 62.83 19.68 -43.46
CA THR A 43 61.49 19.77 -44.11
C THR A 43 61.60 20.43 -45.51
N PRO A 44 60.52 20.77 -46.28
CA PRO A 44 59.06 20.64 -46.06
C PRO A 44 58.23 20.05 -47.24
N ALA A 45 56.94 19.75 -47.00
CA ALA A 45 55.90 19.73 -48.03
C ALA A 45 54.50 20.02 -47.43
N ARG A 46 53.58 20.59 -48.22
CA ARG A 46 52.16 20.83 -47.84
C ARG A 46 51.34 19.55 -47.99
N GLY A 47 50.37 19.34 -47.10
CA GLY A 47 49.31 18.34 -47.26
C GLY A 47 48.15 18.63 -46.31
N SER A 48 47.12 19.31 -46.80
CA SER A 48 45.88 19.54 -46.04
C SER A 48 44.96 18.33 -46.14
N PHE A 49 44.62 17.70 -45.02
CA PHE A 49 43.37 16.97 -44.88
C PHE A 49 42.85 17.07 -43.43
N GLU A 50 41.53 17.19 -43.33
CA GLU A 50 40.79 17.55 -42.13
C GLU A 50 40.05 16.32 -41.59
N HIS A 51 40.31 15.91 -40.35
CA HIS A 51 39.42 15.01 -39.62
C HIS A 51 39.55 15.18 -38.10
N GLN A 52 38.40 15.09 -37.42
CA GLN A 52 38.25 15.46 -36.02
C GLN A 52 38.80 14.38 -35.07
N LYS A 53 39.57 14.81 -34.06
CA LYS A 53 39.53 14.23 -32.71
C LYS A 53 39.66 15.35 -31.68
N THR A 54 38.53 15.79 -31.16
CA THR A 54 38.45 16.72 -30.02
C THR A 54 38.84 15.99 -28.73
N HIS A 55 40.12 16.02 -28.38
CA HIS A 55 40.52 15.87 -26.99
C HIS A 55 40.36 17.22 -26.31
N THR A 56 39.24 17.42 -25.63
CA THR A 56 39.01 18.59 -24.79
C THR A 56 39.88 18.46 -23.53
N HIS A 57 41.06 19.08 -23.53
CA HIS A 57 41.75 19.34 -22.27
C HIS A 57 40.93 20.35 -21.46
N LEU A 58 40.80 20.13 -20.15
CA LEU A 58 40.46 21.21 -19.24
C LEU A 58 41.61 22.23 -19.30
N GLN A 59 41.29 23.46 -19.70
CA GLN A 59 42.02 24.61 -19.19
C GLN A 59 41.15 25.20 -18.09
N LEU A 60 41.65 25.26 -16.86
CA LEU A 60 41.12 26.23 -15.91
C LEU A 60 41.43 27.61 -16.49
N MET A 61 40.41 28.34 -16.96
CA MET A 61 40.58 29.74 -17.31
C MET A 61 40.57 30.59 -16.03
N VAL A 62 41.66 30.50 -15.26
CA VAL A 62 42.08 31.60 -14.39
C VAL A 62 42.45 32.76 -15.32
N ILE A 63 41.50 33.66 -15.57
CA ILE A 63 41.69 34.77 -16.48
C ILE A 63 42.79 35.68 -15.94
N GLN A 64 43.78 35.98 -16.78
CA GLN A 64 44.94 36.79 -16.41
C GLN A 64 44.59 38.27 -16.22
N THR A 65 44.01 38.61 -15.07
CA THR A 65 44.23 39.89 -14.41
C THR A 65 45.16 39.67 -13.23
N VAL A 66 46.47 39.70 -13.50
CA VAL A 66 47.48 39.83 -12.45
C VAL A 66 47.34 41.25 -11.87
N ILE A 67 46.56 41.34 -10.79
CA ILE A 67 46.51 42.51 -9.91
C ILE A 67 47.54 42.25 -8.81
N PRO A 68 48.75 42.81 -8.89
CA PRO A 68 49.72 42.67 -7.80
C PRO A 68 49.19 43.40 -6.56
N CYS A 69 49.40 42.82 -5.38
CA CYS A 69 48.91 43.34 -4.10
C CYS A 69 49.69 44.57 -3.57
N ASN A 70 50.10 45.48 -4.47
CA ASN A 70 50.85 46.70 -4.14
C ASN A 70 49.94 47.94 -4.09
N PRO A 71 49.72 48.56 -2.91
CA PRO A 71 49.04 49.84 -2.82
C PRO A 71 49.91 50.99 -3.39
N ILE A 72 49.26 52.03 -3.90
CA ILE A 72 49.93 53.21 -4.48
C ILE A 72 50.49 54.10 -3.36
N GLU A 73 51.74 54.56 -3.51
CA GLU A 73 52.43 55.37 -2.49
C GLU A 73 51.68 56.66 -2.08
N GLY A 74 51.45 56.83 -0.77
CA GLY A 74 50.90 58.06 -0.18
C GLY A 74 51.40 58.27 1.26
N LYS A 75 52.07 59.40 1.53
CA LYS A 75 52.70 59.71 2.83
C LYS A 75 51.75 60.41 3.80
N GLU A 76 51.85 60.11 5.10
CA GLU A 76 52.23 61.05 6.19
C GLU A 76 52.32 60.30 7.55
N ARG A 77 52.47 61.00 8.69
CA ARG A 77 53.36 60.53 9.78
C ARG A 77 52.84 60.66 11.22
N TYR A 78 53.00 59.60 12.04
CA TYR A 78 53.07 59.58 13.53
C TYR A 78 51.76 59.94 14.30
N MET A 79 51.41 59.32 15.44
CA MET A 79 52.17 59.22 16.71
C MET A 79 51.74 58.02 17.60
N ARG A 80 52.53 57.72 18.64
CA ARG A 80 52.29 56.68 19.69
C ARG A 80 51.52 57.27 20.90
N ASN A 81 51.11 56.58 21.98
CA ASN A 81 51.50 55.29 22.58
C ASN A 81 50.34 54.74 23.46
N LEU A 82 50.40 53.46 23.85
CA LEU A 82 50.08 53.01 25.22
C LEU A 82 51.11 51.97 25.69
N LYS A 83 51.26 51.79 27.01
CA LYS A 83 52.26 50.88 27.61
C LYS A 83 51.60 49.74 28.39
N ASN A 84 52.16 48.55 28.18
CA ASN A 84 52.29 47.38 29.06
C ASN A 84 51.37 47.29 30.29
N TYR A 85 50.65 46.16 30.38
CA TYR A 85 50.77 45.30 31.55
C TYR A 85 50.86 43.84 31.11
N ALA A 86 51.70 43.05 31.78
CA ALA A 86 51.90 41.63 31.47
C ALA A 86 52.15 40.85 32.77
N SER A 87 51.54 39.68 32.91
CA SER A 87 51.69 38.83 34.11
C SER A 87 51.53 37.33 33.79
N TYR A 88 52.67 36.68 33.59
CA TYR A 88 52.97 35.27 33.95
C TYR A 88 51.87 34.20 33.87
N ILE A 89 51.86 33.42 32.78
CA ILE A 89 51.75 31.93 32.81
C ILE A 89 52.71 31.37 31.73
N PRO A 90 53.44 30.24 31.94
CA PRO A 90 54.35 29.69 30.92
C PRO A 90 53.62 29.00 29.77
N LYS A 91 53.99 29.30 28.51
CA LYS A 91 53.50 28.60 27.31
C LYS A 91 54.35 27.35 26.99
N GLN A 92 53.99 26.17 27.52
CA GLN A 92 54.48 24.89 26.98
C GLN A 92 53.42 23.78 27.09
N PHE A 93 53.04 23.24 25.92
CA PHE A 93 52.19 22.05 25.67
C PHE A 93 50.70 22.09 26.06
N VAL A 94 49.92 21.39 25.23
CA VAL A 94 48.47 21.05 25.32
C VAL A 94 47.48 22.23 25.34
N VAL A 95 47.08 22.64 24.13
CA VAL A 95 45.68 23.03 23.86
C VAL A 95 45.23 22.20 22.66
N MET A 96 44.64 21.03 22.94
CA MET A 96 44.14 20.04 21.95
C MET A 96 42.80 19.41 22.39
N LEU A 97 42.07 20.08 23.31
CA LEU A 97 40.84 19.59 23.91
C LEU A 97 39.89 20.74 24.27
N ALA A 98 39.24 21.37 23.27
CA ALA A 98 38.05 22.22 23.43
C ALA A 98 37.39 22.61 22.09
N ILE A 99 36.76 21.64 21.41
CA ILE A 99 35.55 21.70 20.54
C ILE A 99 35.38 20.27 20.00
N MET A 100 34.91 19.39 20.88
CA MET A 100 34.70 17.95 20.61
C MET A 100 33.57 17.43 21.52
N ALA A 101 32.56 18.29 21.72
CA ALA A 101 31.37 18.02 22.52
C ALA A 101 30.23 18.94 22.08
N LEU A 102 29.12 18.33 21.65
CA LEU A 102 27.78 18.94 21.49
C LEU A 102 27.67 20.22 20.64
N VAL A 103 27.37 20.04 19.35
CA VAL A 103 26.43 20.92 18.63
C VAL A 103 25.30 20.09 18.00
N ALA A 104 24.69 19.22 18.80
CA ALA A 104 23.30 18.81 18.60
C ALA A 104 22.39 19.95 19.06
N ALA A 105 22.46 21.08 18.35
CA ALA A 105 21.69 22.28 18.60
C ALA A 105 20.73 22.53 17.42
N PRO A 106 19.57 23.16 17.64
CA PRO A 106 18.71 23.58 16.54
C PRO A 106 19.48 24.52 15.60
N LEU A 107 19.27 24.37 14.29
CA LEU A 107 19.97 25.04 13.19
C LEU A 107 19.62 26.54 13.08
N GLY A 108 19.91 27.30 14.14
CA GLY A 108 19.56 28.71 14.30
C GLY A 108 20.77 29.62 14.21
N THR A 109 21.07 30.11 13.01
CA THR A 109 21.74 31.40 12.75
C THR A 109 23.00 31.73 13.58
N TYR A 110 23.86 30.74 13.85
CA TYR A 110 25.27 31.03 14.12
C TYR A 110 25.97 31.39 12.80
N ALA A 111 27.07 32.14 12.86
CA ALA A 111 27.89 32.36 11.66
C ALA A 111 28.44 31.01 11.18
N ASN A 112 28.43 30.78 9.86
CA ASN A 112 28.92 29.52 9.29
C ASN A 112 30.44 29.38 9.46
N TRP A 113 31.17 30.50 9.54
CA TRP A 113 32.60 30.54 9.83
C TRP A 113 32.96 30.83 11.30
N SER A 114 34.11 30.34 11.72
CA SER A 114 34.70 30.57 13.05
C SER A 114 36.23 30.65 12.99
N PRO A 115 36.94 31.25 13.97
CA PRO A 115 36.42 32.27 14.87
C PRO A 115 36.11 33.57 14.13
N GLU A 116 35.40 34.48 14.79
CA GLU A 116 35.39 35.89 14.39
C GLU A 116 36.82 36.44 14.46
N ARG A 117 37.24 37.13 13.40
CA ARG A 117 38.64 37.47 13.12
C ARG A 117 38.73 38.78 12.35
N GLU A 118 39.92 39.38 12.37
CA GLU A 118 40.25 40.57 11.60
C GLU A 118 40.06 40.29 10.10
N THR A 119 39.37 41.19 9.39
CA THR A 119 39.03 41.05 7.97
C THR A 119 39.83 41.99 7.09
N TYR A 120 40.20 41.52 5.91
CA TYR A 120 41.06 42.21 4.94
C TYR A 120 40.34 42.43 3.61
N THR A 121 40.94 43.22 2.72
CA THR A 121 40.45 43.44 1.36
C THR A 121 41.55 43.26 0.32
N MET A 122 41.20 43.18 -0.96
CA MET A 122 42.20 43.11 -2.05
C MET A 122 43.16 44.31 -2.04
N ASP A 123 42.64 45.50 -1.69
CA ASP A 123 43.41 46.75 -1.56
C ASP A 123 44.21 46.84 -0.24
N ASN A 124 43.82 46.07 0.79
CA ASN A 124 44.46 46.05 2.11
C ASN A 124 44.63 44.61 2.64
N PRO A 125 45.54 43.82 2.04
CA PRO A 125 45.91 42.47 2.48
C PRO A 125 46.65 42.47 3.83
N ALA A 126 46.74 41.29 4.47
CA ALA A 126 47.18 41.15 5.85
C ALA A 126 48.70 41.32 6.02
N GLU A 127 49.11 41.94 7.13
CA GLU A 127 50.52 42.09 7.52
C GLU A 127 51.07 40.90 8.32
N LYS A 128 50.36 39.76 8.27
CA LYS A 128 50.64 38.53 9.01
C LYS A 128 49.98 37.32 8.34
N VAL A 129 50.41 36.12 8.69
CA VAL A 129 49.72 34.88 8.28
C VAL A 129 48.32 34.85 8.89
N THR A 130 47.32 34.76 8.03
CA THR A 130 45.92 34.50 8.37
C THR A 130 45.24 33.87 7.18
N PHE A 131 44.27 33.00 7.42
CA PHE A 131 43.56 32.29 6.35
C PHE A 131 42.18 32.86 6.14
N ASN A 132 41.76 32.91 4.87
CA ASN A 132 40.34 32.97 4.48
C ASN A 132 39.58 34.08 5.22
N SER A 133 40.16 35.27 5.23
CA SER A 133 39.73 36.46 5.99
C SER A 133 39.54 37.69 5.10
N MET A 134 39.65 37.54 3.77
CA MET A 134 39.37 38.61 2.81
C MET A 134 37.89 38.63 2.41
N THR A 135 37.27 39.81 2.37
CA THR A 135 35.80 39.93 2.17
C THR A 135 35.36 40.28 0.75
N ASP A 136 36.29 40.59 -0.16
CA ASP A 136 36.02 41.14 -1.49
C ASP A 136 36.83 40.49 -2.63
N ASN A 137 37.26 39.23 -2.45
CA ASN A 137 38.02 38.48 -3.46
C ASN A 137 37.24 38.40 -4.77
N SER A 138 37.72 39.06 -5.82
CA SER A 138 37.06 39.14 -7.14
C SER A 138 36.73 37.80 -7.81
N ASN A 139 37.38 36.70 -7.42
CA ASN A 139 37.17 35.36 -7.97
C ASN A 139 36.32 34.44 -7.08
N TYR A 140 36.07 34.81 -5.82
CA TYR A 140 35.44 33.93 -4.82
C TYR A 140 34.32 34.61 -4.01
N GLY A 141 34.44 35.91 -3.72
CA GLY A 141 33.55 36.67 -2.86
C GLY A 141 34.14 36.86 -1.46
N ASP A 142 33.34 36.58 -0.44
CA ASP A 142 33.81 36.55 0.95
C ASP A 142 34.51 35.21 1.21
N GLU A 143 35.81 35.25 1.47
CA GLU A 143 36.61 34.03 1.69
C GLU A 143 36.31 33.35 3.01
N ARG A 144 35.49 33.95 3.89
CA ARG A 144 35.12 33.32 5.16
C ARG A 144 34.17 32.14 4.97
N THR A 145 33.30 32.19 3.95
CA THR A 145 32.48 31.06 3.49
C THR A 145 33.26 30.19 2.48
N PHE A 146 34.31 29.53 2.96
CA PHE A 146 35.25 28.77 2.14
C PHE A 146 34.92 27.30 1.90
N PHE A 147 33.90 26.74 2.55
CA PHE A 147 33.61 25.29 2.52
C PHE A 147 32.22 24.98 1.96
N ASP A 148 32.17 24.59 0.68
CA ASP A 148 30.92 24.36 -0.06
C ASP A 148 30.90 23.00 -0.77
N ALA A 149 29.73 22.58 -1.29
CA ALA A 149 29.58 21.30 -1.97
C ALA A 149 28.63 21.33 -3.17
N LYS A 150 28.74 20.31 -4.03
CA LYS A 150 27.79 20.02 -5.11
C LYS A 150 27.72 18.51 -5.40
N PRO A 151 26.65 18.00 -6.04
CA PRO A 151 26.62 16.62 -6.51
C PRO A 151 27.80 16.35 -7.44
N ALA A 152 28.52 15.23 -7.28
CA ALA A 152 29.72 14.95 -8.09
C ALA A 152 29.40 14.72 -9.59
N SER A 153 28.14 14.47 -9.92
CA SER A 153 27.59 14.45 -11.28
C SER A 153 27.52 15.84 -11.94
N ASN A 154 27.56 16.93 -11.16
CA ASN A 154 27.56 18.30 -11.66
C ASN A 154 28.97 18.73 -12.12
N ASN A 155 29.25 18.47 -13.39
CA ASN A 155 30.52 18.81 -14.05
C ASN A 155 30.66 20.30 -14.43
N SER A 156 29.72 21.17 -14.05
CA SER A 156 29.84 22.63 -14.23
C SER A 156 30.95 23.19 -13.36
N GLU A 157 31.62 24.28 -13.74
CA GLU A 157 32.67 24.90 -12.91
C GLU A 157 32.09 25.45 -11.59
N GLY A 158 30.98 26.21 -11.68
CA GLY A 158 30.20 26.68 -10.54
C GLY A 158 29.19 25.66 -10.00
N GLY A 159 28.18 26.17 -9.30
CA GLY A 159 27.09 25.36 -8.73
C GLY A 159 27.43 24.64 -7.43
N PHE A 160 28.47 25.09 -6.72
CA PHE A 160 28.71 24.76 -5.32
C PHE A 160 27.81 25.59 -4.39
N GLN A 161 27.46 25.04 -3.23
CA GLN A 161 26.52 25.62 -2.27
C GLN A 161 26.94 25.31 -0.83
N ASP A 162 26.74 26.29 0.06
CA ASP A 162 26.96 26.26 1.53
C ASP A 162 25.87 25.43 2.26
N GLU A 163 24.74 25.21 1.59
CA GLU A 163 23.70 24.24 1.94
C GLU A 163 23.38 23.39 0.71
N ILE A 164 23.44 22.05 0.84
CA ILE A 164 23.13 21.11 -0.25
C ILE A 164 21.97 20.17 0.13
N GLN A 165 20.98 20.07 -0.77
CA GLN A 165 19.87 19.13 -0.68
C GLN A 165 20.27 17.78 -1.28
N VAL A 166 20.78 16.87 -0.44
CA VAL A 166 21.15 15.49 -0.84
C VAL A 166 19.94 14.54 -0.89
N GLY A 167 18.78 14.98 -0.38
CA GLY A 167 17.52 14.24 -0.51
C GLY A 167 17.11 13.98 -1.97
N ASP A 168 17.51 14.86 -2.89
CA ASP A 168 17.21 14.73 -4.33
C ASP A 168 18.16 13.78 -5.08
N LEU A 169 19.18 13.23 -4.41
CA LEU A 169 20.15 12.29 -4.99
C LEU A 169 19.65 10.84 -4.90
N GLU A 170 20.12 9.99 -5.82
CA GLU A 170 19.96 8.54 -5.71
C GLU A 170 20.86 8.00 -4.58
N ASP A 171 20.50 6.85 -4.01
CA ASP A 171 21.30 6.24 -2.94
C ASP A 171 22.69 5.83 -3.45
N GLY A 172 23.72 6.05 -2.63
CA GLY A 172 25.11 5.80 -2.97
C GLY A 172 25.73 6.79 -3.96
N GLN A 173 25.06 7.88 -4.34
CA GLN A 173 25.67 8.93 -5.17
C GLN A 173 26.74 9.72 -4.41
N GLU A 174 27.76 10.17 -5.13
CA GLU A 174 28.85 10.99 -4.59
C GLU A 174 28.48 12.50 -4.59
N VAL A 175 28.91 13.19 -3.53
CA VAL A 175 28.92 14.65 -3.42
C VAL A 175 30.38 15.11 -3.36
N THR A 176 30.74 16.10 -4.19
CA THR A 176 32.05 16.77 -4.14
C THR A 176 31.97 17.93 -3.17
N LEU A 177 32.70 17.80 -2.06
CA LEU A 177 33.01 18.88 -1.12
C LEU A 177 34.22 19.67 -1.64
N ARG A 178 34.28 20.96 -1.35
CA ARG A 178 35.31 21.88 -1.80
C ARG A 178 35.66 22.89 -0.70
N MET A 179 36.95 23.16 -0.56
CA MET A 179 37.51 24.17 0.34
C MET A 179 38.39 25.14 -0.45
N TYR A 180 38.16 26.44 -0.32
CA TYR A 180 39.11 27.46 -0.76
C TYR A 180 40.16 27.71 0.33
N VAL A 181 41.45 27.75 -0.04
CA VAL A 181 42.56 27.90 0.90
C VAL A 181 43.44 29.07 0.45
N HIS A 182 43.37 30.19 1.16
CA HIS A 182 44.16 31.40 0.86
C HIS A 182 44.75 31.98 2.14
N ASN A 183 46.08 32.01 2.22
CA ASN A 183 46.82 32.80 3.21
C ASN A 183 46.83 34.26 2.73
N ASN A 184 46.15 35.15 3.46
CA ASN A 184 45.97 36.55 3.06
C ASN A 184 47.16 37.46 3.36
N ALA A 185 48.29 36.90 3.83
CA ALA A 185 49.51 37.66 4.02
C ALA A 185 49.98 38.33 2.72
N LYS A 186 50.48 39.55 2.83
CA LYS A 186 51.08 40.32 1.72
C LYS A 186 52.21 39.54 1.03
N GLU A 187 52.27 39.66 -0.30
CA GLU A 187 53.26 38.96 -1.12
C GLU A 187 54.71 39.30 -0.76
N GLU A 188 54.98 40.57 -0.40
CA GLU A 188 56.29 41.05 0.05
C GLU A 188 56.80 40.37 1.33
N LEU A 189 55.93 39.72 2.10
CA LEU A 189 56.29 38.98 3.32
C LEU A 189 56.69 37.52 3.02
N ASN A 190 56.63 37.07 1.77
CA ASN A 190 57.07 35.73 1.37
C ASN A 190 58.60 35.60 1.28
N GLU A 191 59.29 36.69 0.94
CA GLU A 191 60.76 36.69 0.82
C GLU A 191 61.43 36.62 2.20
N SER A 192 62.62 36.02 2.26
CA SER A 192 63.39 35.95 3.51
C SER A 192 63.88 37.35 3.91
N SER A 193 63.76 37.70 5.18
CA SER A 193 64.40 38.90 5.75
C SER A 193 65.89 38.67 6.08
N SER A 194 66.48 37.56 5.61
CA SER A 194 67.86 37.17 5.85
C SER A 194 68.70 37.18 4.57
N ASP A 195 69.94 37.70 4.66
CA ASP A 195 70.91 37.79 3.55
C ASP A 195 71.56 36.43 3.18
N ASP A 196 70.85 35.29 3.33
CA ASP A 196 71.37 33.96 2.96
C ASP A 196 70.88 33.55 1.56
N ASP A 197 71.76 33.03 0.70
CA ASP A 197 71.49 32.72 -0.72
C ASP A 197 70.47 31.54 -0.92
N ASN A 198 69.80 31.09 0.13
CA ASN A 198 68.72 30.11 0.05
C ASN A 198 67.44 30.78 -0.45
N VAL A 199 67.11 30.53 -1.73
CA VAL A 199 65.83 30.92 -2.34
C VAL A 199 64.68 30.06 -1.76
N GLY A 200 64.33 30.34 -0.51
CA GLY A 200 63.43 29.57 0.32
C GLY A 200 62.11 30.28 0.59
N PHE A 201 61.02 29.51 0.58
CA PHE A 201 59.73 29.93 1.12
C PHE A 201 59.78 29.94 2.66
N ASP A 202 60.58 30.85 3.25
CA ASP A 202 60.78 30.96 4.69
C ASP A 202 60.37 32.29 5.37
N GLY A 203 60.06 33.35 4.61
CA GLY A 203 59.61 34.66 5.08
C GLY A 203 58.41 34.67 6.06
N GLU A 204 58.22 35.80 6.75
CA GLU A 204 57.27 35.96 7.87
C GLU A 204 55.79 35.75 7.45
N GLY A 205 55.46 36.06 6.19
CA GLY A 205 54.12 35.87 5.62
C GLY A 205 53.80 34.43 5.21
N ILE A 206 54.72 33.48 5.42
CA ILE A 206 54.55 32.10 4.98
C ILE A 206 54.08 31.24 6.16
N ALA A 207 52.88 30.69 6.01
CA ALA A 207 52.29 29.76 6.98
C ALA A 207 53.12 28.47 7.08
N LYS A 208 53.31 27.95 8.30
CA LYS A 208 54.13 26.76 8.60
C LYS A 208 53.28 25.63 9.16
N ASN A 209 53.64 24.38 8.83
CA ASN A 209 52.85 23.17 9.16
C ASN A 209 51.37 23.25 8.71
N THR A 210 51.11 23.99 7.63
CA THR A 210 49.76 24.29 7.12
C THR A 210 48.98 23.00 6.86
N ARG A 211 47.76 22.92 7.41
CA ARG A 211 46.89 21.75 7.39
C ARG A 211 45.45 22.10 7.06
N VAL A 212 44.81 21.19 6.33
CA VAL A 212 43.40 21.21 5.96
C VAL A 212 42.74 19.95 6.54
N SER A 213 41.59 20.08 7.20
CA SER A 213 40.78 18.94 7.63
C SER A 213 39.29 19.19 7.45
N VAL A 214 38.50 18.12 7.43
CA VAL A 214 37.05 18.14 7.31
C VAL A 214 36.46 17.17 8.33
N MET A 215 35.71 17.70 9.30
CA MET A 215 34.88 16.90 10.20
C MET A 215 33.65 16.42 9.43
N LEU A 216 33.57 15.11 9.17
CA LEU A 216 32.37 14.47 8.65
C LEU A 216 31.50 13.95 9.81
N PRO A 217 30.17 14.09 9.73
CA PRO A 217 29.24 13.60 10.74
C PRO A 217 29.01 12.08 10.62
N GLU A 218 29.18 11.34 11.72
CA GLU A 218 29.02 9.87 11.77
C GLU A 218 27.56 9.38 12.04
N ASP A 219 26.61 10.31 12.09
CA ASP A 219 25.20 10.02 12.39
C ASP A 219 24.35 9.85 11.13
N THR A 220 23.09 9.45 11.34
CA THR A 220 22.16 9.13 10.26
C THR A 220 20.86 9.88 10.51
N THR A 221 20.67 11.00 9.83
CA THR A 221 19.59 11.96 10.11
C THR A 221 19.20 12.74 8.85
N ARG A 222 18.21 13.61 8.93
CA ARG A 222 17.70 14.43 7.80
C ARG A 222 18.42 15.75 7.59
N SER A 223 19.24 16.17 8.54
CA SER A 223 20.13 17.33 8.39
C SER A 223 21.40 17.11 9.19
N MET A 224 22.55 17.32 8.57
CA MET A 224 23.85 17.25 9.23
C MET A 224 24.71 18.45 8.85
N ARG A 225 25.65 18.81 9.72
CA ARG A 225 26.64 19.85 9.47
C ARG A 225 28.02 19.22 9.44
N SER A 226 28.77 19.47 8.36
CA SER A 226 30.19 19.18 8.27
C SER A 226 30.98 20.47 8.53
N ILE A 227 32.21 20.36 9.01
CA ILE A 227 33.06 21.51 9.32
C ILE A 227 34.41 21.37 8.63
N GLY A 228 34.73 22.29 7.73
CA GLY A 228 36.04 22.40 7.09
C GLY A 228 36.95 23.31 7.91
N TYR A 229 38.21 22.95 8.07
CA TYR A 229 39.22 23.68 8.84
C TYR A 229 40.48 23.96 8.01
N VAL A 230 41.07 25.15 8.20
CA VAL A 230 42.40 25.51 7.72
C VAL A 230 43.23 26.01 8.90
N SER A 231 44.47 25.55 9.05
CA SER A 231 45.31 25.85 10.23
C SER A 231 46.80 25.90 9.90
N ALA A 232 47.58 26.64 10.69
CA ALA A 232 49.04 26.69 10.65
C ALA A 232 49.64 27.18 11.98
N ASP A 233 50.86 26.75 12.30
CA ASP A 233 51.52 26.98 13.59
C ASP A 233 51.75 28.49 13.92
N ASN A 234 51.83 29.33 12.88
CA ASN A 234 52.08 30.77 12.95
C ASN A 234 50.94 31.66 12.43
N ALA A 235 49.74 31.10 12.19
CA ALA A 235 48.58 31.89 11.78
C ALA A 235 47.92 32.64 12.95
N GLU A 236 47.31 33.78 12.68
CA GLU A 236 46.47 34.53 13.61
C GLU A 236 45.06 34.80 13.03
N PRO A 237 44.03 33.99 13.36
CA PRO A 237 44.04 32.87 14.31
C PRO A 237 44.77 31.62 13.76
N GLY A 238 45.29 30.77 14.66
CA GLY A 238 46.02 29.55 14.30
C GLY A 238 45.20 28.50 13.54
N GLN A 239 43.87 28.63 13.60
CA GLN A 239 42.90 27.86 12.83
C GLN A 239 41.70 28.74 12.50
N VAL A 240 41.15 28.55 11.30
CA VAL A 240 39.83 29.01 10.88
C VAL A 240 38.98 27.81 10.47
N SER A 241 37.67 27.94 10.59
CA SER A 241 36.70 26.93 10.14
C SER A 241 35.54 27.57 9.39
N ASP A 242 34.82 26.75 8.63
CA ASP A 242 33.58 27.07 7.95
C ASP A 242 32.67 25.83 7.86
N THR A 243 31.36 25.99 7.70
CA THR A 243 30.39 24.88 7.92
C THR A 243 29.41 24.66 6.78
N LEU A 244 29.49 23.48 6.16
CA LEU A 244 28.57 22.99 5.14
C LEU A 244 27.37 22.27 5.77
N ASP A 245 26.16 22.70 5.44
CA ASP A 245 24.91 21.99 5.79
C ASP A 245 24.50 21.01 4.68
N LEU A 246 24.32 19.73 5.02
CA LEU A 246 23.75 18.70 4.14
C LEU A 246 22.34 18.35 4.63
N LYS A 247 21.34 18.38 3.73
CA LYS A 247 19.91 18.26 4.08
C LYS A 247 19.17 17.26 3.19
N SER A 248 18.18 16.58 3.76
CA SER A 248 17.36 15.58 3.07
C SER A 248 15.87 15.72 3.41
N SER A 249 15.10 15.97 2.35
CA SER A 249 13.64 16.00 2.34
C SER A 249 13.01 14.60 2.35
N ASP A 250 13.63 13.60 1.72
CA ASP A 250 13.01 12.27 1.53
C ASP A 250 13.14 11.37 2.78
N ARG A 251 14.37 11.04 3.19
CA ARG A 251 14.68 10.13 4.32
C ARG A 251 16.03 10.45 4.99
N PRO A 252 16.30 9.92 6.19
CA PRO A 252 17.61 10.06 6.84
C PRO A 252 18.75 9.52 5.98
N PHE A 253 19.94 10.10 6.11
CA PHE A 253 21.16 9.68 5.41
C PHE A 253 22.38 9.83 6.33
N ASN A 254 23.45 9.10 6.03
CA ASN A 254 24.80 9.41 6.50
C ASN A 254 25.69 9.83 5.31
N VAL A 255 26.92 10.27 5.61
CA VAL A 255 27.96 10.46 4.60
C VAL A 255 29.21 9.66 4.96
N GLU A 256 29.84 9.09 3.94
CA GLU A 256 31.06 8.28 4.07
C GLU A 256 32.15 8.86 3.16
N TYR A 257 33.36 9.03 3.68
CA TYR A 257 34.49 9.54 2.87
C TYR A 257 34.86 8.53 1.78
N VAL A 258 35.07 9.01 0.55
CA VAL A 258 35.60 8.19 -0.53
C VAL A 258 37.12 8.19 -0.43
N ASP A 259 37.69 7.08 0.06
CA ASP A 259 39.14 6.89 0.22
C ASP A 259 39.93 7.30 -1.03
N GLY A 260 40.99 8.08 -0.82
CA GLY A 260 41.87 8.61 -1.85
C GLY A 260 41.27 9.75 -2.71
N SER A 261 40.04 10.21 -2.47
CA SER A 261 39.40 11.25 -3.28
C SER A 261 39.95 12.67 -3.03
N ALA A 262 40.56 12.91 -1.87
CA ALA A 262 41.07 14.22 -1.49
C ALA A 262 42.18 14.70 -2.44
N THR A 263 41.98 15.86 -3.06
CA THR A 263 42.85 16.42 -4.11
C THR A 263 42.98 17.94 -3.95
N LEU A 264 44.19 18.47 -4.08
CA LEU A 264 44.49 19.91 -4.09
C LEU A 264 44.82 20.37 -5.51
N TYR A 265 44.25 21.51 -5.92
CA TYR A 265 44.47 22.18 -7.20
C TYR A 265 44.98 23.61 -6.95
N ASN A 266 46.05 24.01 -7.65
CA ASN A 266 46.58 25.36 -7.65
C ASN A 266 47.40 25.61 -8.94
N ASN A 267 48.06 26.78 -9.05
CA ASN A 267 48.82 27.18 -10.25
C ASN A 267 50.06 26.31 -10.58
N VAL A 268 50.46 25.37 -9.72
CA VAL A 268 51.51 24.37 -10.00
C VAL A 268 50.98 22.92 -10.03
N HIS A 269 49.77 22.70 -9.52
CA HIS A 269 49.03 21.44 -9.54
C HIS A 269 47.71 21.59 -10.32
N GLU A 270 47.76 22.11 -11.56
CA GLU A 270 46.57 22.33 -12.41
C GLU A 270 45.74 21.05 -12.62
N SER A 271 46.41 19.90 -12.76
CA SER A 271 45.77 18.57 -12.89
C SER A 271 45.33 17.95 -11.56
N GLY A 272 45.59 18.62 -10.43
CA GLY A 272 45.40 18.11 -9.08
C GLY A 272 46.59 17.31 -8.54
N ILE A 273 46.80 17.38 -7.22
CA ILE A 273 47.68 16.49 -6.45
C ILE A 273 46.89 15.83 -5.32
N GLN A 274 46.99 14.51 -5.20
CA GLN A 274 46.29 13.74 -4.17
C GLN A 274 46.83 14.11 -2.77
N LEU A 275 45.91 14.37 -1.83
CA LEU A 275 46.20 14.59 -0.42
C LEU A 275 46.13 13.28 0.37
N SER A 276 46.49 13.34 1.65
CA SER A 276 46.33 12.20 2.56
C SER A 276 44.90 12.13 3.11
N ASP A 277 44.35 10.93 3.21
CA ASP A 277 43.03 10.62 3.80
C ASP A 277 42.89 11.09 5.26
N LYS A 278 44.01 11.44 5.92
CA LYS A 278 44.03 12.19 7.18
C LYS A 278 43.27 13.52 7.14
N ILE A 279 42.87 14.02 5.96
CA ILE A 279 41.95 15.16 5.83
C ILE A 279 40.65 14.94 6.63
N VAL A 280 40.13 13.71 6.74
CA VAL A 280 38.94 13.42 7.57
C VAL A 280 39.28 12.97 9.00
N THR A 281 40.41 13.46 9.55
CA THR A 281 40.84 13.17 10.94
C THR A 281 41.41 14.41 11.64
N ASP A 282 41.54 14.34 12.96
CA ASP A 282 42.15 15.38 13.81
C ASP A 282 43.59 15.77 13.41
N GLU A 283 44.30 14.95 12.64
CA GLU A 283 45.66 15.29 12.16
C GLU A 283 45.62 16.20 10.92
N GLY A 284 44.58 16.12 10.11
CA GLY A 284 44.46 16.81 8.83
C GLY A 284 45.45 16.36 7.75
N ALA A 285 45.18 16.75 6.51
CA ALA A 285 46.15 16.68 5.43
C ALA A 285 47.08 17.90 5.51
N GLN A 286 48.40 17.66 5.51
CA GLN A 286 49.39 18.73 5.38
C GLN A 286 49.40 19.24 3.93
N VAL A 287 49.41 20.55 3.73
CA VAL A 287 49.36 21.22 2.42
C VAL A 287 50.51 22.22 2.24
N GLY A 288 50.75 22.65 1.01
CA GLY A 288 51.75 23.64 0.63
C GLY A 288 51.63 23.97 -0.86
N TYR A 289 52.45 24.90 -1.38
CA TYR A 289 52.30 25.34 -2.77
C TYR A 289 52.78 24.32 -3.81
N GLU A 290 54.11 24.15 -3.97
CA GLU A 290 54.71 23.12 -4.86
C GLU A 290 54.74 21.71 -4.25
N ARG A 291 54.76 21.65 -2.91
CA ARG A 291 55.00 20.42 -2.14
C ARG A 291 54.13 20.45 -0.92
N MET A 292 53.54 19.30 -0.58
CA MET A 292 52.71 19.13 0.62
C MET A 292 53.59 19.02 1.88
N ASN A 293 54.30 20.10 2.21
CA ASN A 293 55.32 20.15 3.27
C ASN A 293 54.97 21.10 4.44
N GLY A 294 53.78 21.71 4.41
CA GLY A 294 53.32 22.66 5.42
C GLY A 294 53.70 24.12 5.19
N ASN A 295 54.56 24.44 4.20
CA ASN A 295 54.89 25.83 3.87
C ASN A 295 53.89 26.37 2.83
N TYR A 296 53.09 27.36 3.22
CA TYR A 296 52.04 27.93 2.38
C TYR A 296 52.20 29.46 2.26
N PRO A 297 52.66 29.97 1.10
CA PRO A 297 52.90 31.41 0.91
C PRO A 297 51.60 32.23 0.91
N GLY A 298 51.72 33.53 1.18
CA GLY A 298 50.61 34.49 1.07
C GLY A 298 50.48 35.10 -0.32
N CYS A 299 49.32 35.67 -0.64
CA CYS A 299 48.88 36.21 -1.95
C CYS A 299 48.15 35.18 -2.86
N PHE A 300 47.23 35.70 -3.68
CA PHE A 300 46.29 34.95 -4.51
C PHE A 300 46.93 33.89 -5.42
N GLN A 301 48.13 34.15 -5.94
CA GLN A 301 48.82 33.24 -6.86
C GLN A 301 49.25 31.92 -6.22
N TYR A 302 49.19 31.82 -4.88
CA TYR A 302 49.44 30.60 -4.11
C TYR A 302 48.17 29.99 -3.51
N ALA A 303 47.00 30.61 -3.71
CA ALA A 303 45.73 30.06 -3.25
C ALA A 303 45.43 28.73 -3.95
N SER A 304 44.73 27.84 -3.22
CA SER A 304 44.43 26.48 -3.67
C SER A 304 42.96 26.16 -3.47
N ILE A 305 42.42 25.32 -4.34
CA ILE A 305 41.15 24.63 -4.16
C ILE A 305 41.47 23.21 -3.68
N VAL A 306 40.99 22.83 -2.51
CA VAL A 306 40.98 21.42 -2.08
C VAL A 306 39.58 20.86 -2.36
N THR A 307 39.49 19.68 -2.94
CA THR A 307 38.22 18.93 -3.05
C THR A 307 38.37 17.55 -2.43
N LEU A 308 37.27 17.02 -1.91
CA LEU A 308 37.13 15.63 -1.50
C LEU A 308 35.73 15.14 -1.88
N LYS A 309 35.52 13.83 -1.90
CA LYS A 309 34.21 13.23 -2.14
C LYS A 309 33.68 12.52 -0.91
N VAL A 310 32.36 12.58 -0.75
CA VAL A 310 31.63 11.71 0.16
C VAL A 310 30.54 10.95 -0.60
N LYS A 311 30.33 9.68 -0.26
CA LYS A 311 29.17 8.90 -0.68
C LYS A 311 28.02 9.22 0.26
N VAL A 312 26.85 9.55 -0.29
CA VAL A 312 25.61 9.71 0.49
C VAL A 312 24.95 8.34 0.60
N ASN A 313 24.86 7.79 1.82
CA ASN A 313 24.17 6.53 2.06
C ASN A 313 22.83 6.81 2.74
N LYS A 314 21.72 6.58 2.05
CA LYS A 314 20.37 6.74 2.62
C LYS A 314 20.04 5.58 3.56
N ALA A 315 19.28 5.89 4.60
CA ALA A 315 18.70 4.88 5.48
C ALA A 315 17.32 4.49 4.97
N ASP A 316 17.06 3.19 4.85
CA ASP A 316 15.77 2.66 4.44
C ASP A 316 15.45 1.37 5.19
N VAL A 317 14.17 1.11 5.45
CA VAL A 317 13.73 -0.03 6.24
C VAL A 317 12.53 -0.69 5.60
N GLY A 318 12.75 -1.89 5.03
CA GLY A 318 11.68 -2.79 4.67
C GLY A 318 10.97 -3.29 5.93
N VAL A 319 9.66 -3.05 6.02
CA VAL A 319 8.83 -3.56 7.14
C VAL A 319 7.65 -4.34 6.58
N THR A 320 7.48 -5.58 7.04
CA THR A 320 6.28 -6.38 6.77
C THR A 320 5.56 -6.73 8.07
N LYS A 321 4.23 -6.78 8.00
CA LYS A 321 3.35 -7.15 9.10
C LYS A 321 2.43 -8.26 8.60
N GLN A 322 2.40 -9.38 9.31
CA GLN A 322 1.60 -10.54 8.94
C GLN A 322 0.88 -11.11 10.18
N VAL A 323 -0.19 -11.87 9.92
CA VAL A 323 -1.06 -12.52 10.90
C VAL A 323 -1.43 -13.94 10.46
N ARG A 324 -1.80 -14.79 11.42
CA ARG A 324 -2.31 -16.17 11.25
C ARG A 324 -3.02 -16.63 12.53
N GLN A 325 -3.75 -17.75 12.53
CA GLN A 325 -4.24 -18.33 13.79
C GLN A 325 -3.08 -18.96 14.59
N ALA A 326 -3.23 -19.04 15.91
CA ALA A 326 -2.19 -19.53 16.81
C ALA A 326 -2.02 -21.06 16.76
N GLY A 327 -1.38 -21.53 15.69
CA GLY A 327 -1.09 -22.94 15.43
C GLY A 327 -0.66 -23.20 13.98
N ASP A 328 -1.09 -22.32 13.06
CA ASP A 328 -0.85 -22.43 11.63
C ASP A 328 0.64 -22.37 11.23
N GLU A 329 0.93 -22.71 9.98
CA GLU A 329 2.26 -22.57 9.37
C GLU A 329 2.38 -21.29 8.53
N ASP A 330 1.40 -21.00 7.68
CA ASP A 330 1.40 -19.87 6.74
C ASP A 330 1.21 -18.49 7.42
N TRP A 331 1.54 -17.43 6.68
CA TRP A 331 1.51 -16.03 7.15
C TRP A 331 0.84 -15.12 6.13
N HIS A 332 -0.19 -14.39 6.52
CA HIS A 332 -1.03 -13.59 5.62
C HIS A 332 -1.03 -12.11 6.02
N SER A 333 -1.36 -11.21 5.08
CA SER A 333 -1.66 -9.79 5.38
C SER A 333 -3.09 -9.59 5.88
N GLU A 334 -3.98 -10.55 5.63
CA GLU A 334 -5.37 -10.57 6.08
C GLU A 334 -5.81 -12.03 6.33
N ILE A 335 -6.60 -12.26 7.38
CA ILE A 335 -7.25 -13.56 7.67
C ILE A 335 -8.69 -13.33 8.14
N GLU A 336 -9.51 -14.38 8.06
CA GLU A 336 -10.75 -14.49 8.82
C GLU A 336 -10.47 -15.17 10.18
N ALA A 337 -11.20 -14.76 11.23
CA ALA A 337 -11.11 -15.33 12.57
C ALA A 337 -12.45 -15.20 13.32
N GLN A 338 -12.63 -16.00 14.37
CA GLN A 338 -13.83 -16.01 15.21
C GLN A 338 -13.60 -15.26 16.54
N PRO A 339 -14.66 -14.70 17.16
CA PRO A 339 -14.56 -14.12 18.49
C PRO A 339 -14.02 -15.13 19.52
N GLY A 340 -12.97 -14.74 20.25
CA GLY A 340 -12.25 -15.63 21.16
C GLY A 340 -11.07 -16.42 20.56
N ASP A 341 -10.81 -16.34 19.25
CA ASP A 341 -9.62 -16.95 18.66
C ASP A 341 -8.33 -16.30 19.18
N LYS A 342 -7.25 -17.10 19.22
CA LYS A 342 -5.90 -16.60 19.50
C LYS A 342 -5.12 -16.50 18.20
N LEU A 343 -4.50 -15.35 17.99
CA LEU A 343 -3.78 -15.02 16.76
C LEU A 343 -2.29 -14.88 17.04
N GLU A 344 -1.48 -15.24 16.04
CA GLU A 344 -0.06 -14.90 16.00
C GLU A 344 0.19 -13.79 14.99
N TYR A 345 0.98 -12.79 15.40
CA TYR A 345 1.44 -11.70 14.56
C TYR A 345 2.95 -11.78 14.38
N LEU A 346 3.42 -11.41 13.19
CA LEU A 346 4.82 -11.24 12.84
C LEU A 346 5.05 -9.81 12.34
N ILE A 347 6.07 -9.17 12.89
CA ILE A 347 6.69 -7.96 12.33
C ILE A 347 8.07 -8.40 11.81
N SER A 348 8.34 -8.21 10.53
CA SER A 348 9.68 -8.36 9.97
C SER A 348 10.25 -6.99 9.66
N LEU A 349 11.53 -6.77 9.99
CA LEU A 349 12.29 -5.59 9.57
C LEU A 349 13.55 -6.02 8.82
N GLU A 350 13.92 -5.27 7.81
CA GLU A 350 15.16 -5.42 7.05
C GLU A 350 15.75 -4.03 6.78
N ASN A 351 17.04 -3.84 7.06
CA ASN A 351 17.75 -2.64 6.63
C ASN A 351 18.03 -2.72 5.13
N THR A 352 17.22 -2.03 4.33
CA THR A 352 17.28 -2.06 2.86
C THR A 352 18.11 -0.94 2.26
N GLY A 353 18.71 -0.07 3.09
CA GLY A 353 19.62 0.99 2.67
C GLY A 353 21.09 0.73 3.03
N ASP A 354 22.00 1.50 2.44
CA ASP A 354 23.45 1.40 2.67
C ASP A 354 23.88 2.00 4.04
N SER A 355 23.03 2.78 4.71
CA SER A 355 23.29 3.29 6.07
C SER A 355 23.04 2.23 7.15
N LYS A 356 23.94 2.14 8.14
CA LYS A 356 23.73 1.31 9.36
C LYS A 356 22.65 1.94 10.26
N LEU A 357 21.58 1.20 10.56
CA LEU A 357 20.58 1.62 11.53
C LEU A 357 21.15 1.55 12.95
N LYS A 358 20.98 2.63 13.73
CA LYS A 358 21.32 2.70 15.16
C LYS A 358 20.05 2.56 16.01
N ASN A 359 20.12 1.89 17.17
CA ASN A 359 19.05 1.83 18.20
C ASN A 359 17.63 1.58 17.63
N VAL A 360 17.41 0.44 16.99
CA VAL A 360 16.17 0.09 16.29
C VAL A 360 15.13 -0.46 17.26
N ALA A 361 14.13 0.36 17.59
CA ALA A 361 12.99 -0.04 18.39
C ALA A 361 11.83 -0.55 17.52
N VAL A 362 11.19 -1.64 17.95
CA VAL A 362 9.96 -2.19 17.34
C VAL A 362 8.79 -2.03 18.30
N ALA A 363 7.62 -1.66 17.80
CA ALA A 363 6.39 -1.52 18.59
C ALA A 363 5.17 -2.02 17.80
N ASP A 364 4.05 -2.20 18.49
CA ASP A 364 2.79 -2.66 17.90
C ASP A 364 1.60 -1.89 18.50
N ASN A 365 0.59 -1.59 17.68
CA ASN A 365 -0.62 -0.89 18.11
C ASN A 365 -1.87 -1.70 17.76
N LEU A 366 -2.32 -2.49 18.73
CA LEU A 366 -3.49 -3.35 18.61
C LEU A 366 -4.81 -2.54 18.55
N PRO A 367 -5.76 -2.90 17.68
CA PRO A 367 -7.10 -2.31 17.65
C PRO A 367 -7.97 -2.75 18.85
N LYS A 368 -9.16 -2.14 18.98
CA LYS A 368 -10.22 -2.61 19.87
C LYS A 368 -10.60 -4.06 19.54
N TYR A 369 -11.16 -4.77 20.53
CA TYR A 369 -11.60 -6.18 20.47
C TYR A 369 -10.47 -7.21 20.39
N MET A 370 -9.23 -6.82 20.72
CA MET A 370 -8.16 -7.76 21.02
C MET A 370 -7.26 -7.28 22.15
N SER A 371 -6.73 -8.23 22.92
CA SER A 371 -5.80 -8.00 24.01
C SER A 371 -4.44 -8.65 23.73
N TYR A 372 -3.36 -7.96 24.12
CA TYR A 372 -2.01 -8.51 24.03
C TYR A 372 -1.83 -9.69 25.00
N VAL A 373 -1.16 -10.77 24.56
CA VAL A 373 -0.83 -11.92 25.42
C VAL A 373 0.53 -11.68 26.09
N GLU A 374 0.53 -11.37 27.38
CA GLU A 374 1.76 -11.10 28.15
C GLU A 374 2.71 -12.31 28.17
N GLY A 375 4.00 -12.05 28.00
CA GLY A 375 5.07 -13.04 27.83
C GLY A 375 5.15 -13.69 26.45
N SER A 376 4.37 -13.24 25.46
CA SER A 376 4.33 -13.86 24.12
C SER A 376 5.36 -13.32 23.12
N THR A 377 5.92 -12.12 23.33
CA THR A 377 6.88 -11.53 22.38
C THR A 377 8.19 -12.29 22.38
N LYS A 378 8.61 -12.70 21.17
CA LYS A 378 9.89 -13.32 20.87
C LYS A 378 10.49 -12.67 19.64
N TYR A 379 11.82 -12.70 19.54
CA TYR A 379 12.54 -12.20 18.38
C TYR A 379 13.53 -13.24 17.84
N ALA A 380 13.93 -13.06 16.59
CA ALA A 380 15.06 -13.76 15.98
C ALA A 380 15.81 -12.78 15.06
N ASN A 381 17.13 -12.76 15.13
CA ASN A 381 18.01 -11.99 14.25
C ASN A 381 19.38 -12.68 14.11
N GLY A 382 20.34 -12.05 13.41
CA GLY A 382 21.69 -12.59 13.26
C GLY A 382 22.51 -12.72 14.55
N ALA A 383 22.08 -12.15 15.67
CA ALA A 383 22.72 -12.28 16.98
C ALA A 383 22.10 -13.39 17.85
N THR A 384 20.97 -13.97 17.45
CA THR A 384 20.36 -15.16 18.08
C THR A 384 20.61 -16.44 17.29
N ASP A 385 21.52 -16.43 16.30
CA ASP A 385 21.70 -17.48 15.27
C ASP A 385 20.38 -17.85 14.54
N GLY A 386 19.40 -16.94 14.53
CA GLY A 386 18.04 -17.17 14.03
C GLY A 386 17.11 -17.94 14.98
N GLU A 387 17.57 -18.32 16.18
CA GLU A 387 16.71 -18.91 17.20
C GLU A 387 15.71 -17.89 17.79
N LYS A 388 14.56 -18.39 18.26
CA LYS A 388 13.42 -17.59 18.74
C LYS A 388 13.56 -17.31 20.24
N THR A 389 14.32 -16.28 20.57
CA THR A 389 14.63 -15.86 21.95
C THR A 389 13.54 -14.93 22.49
N ASN A 390 13.33 -14.94 23.81
CA ASN A 390 12.48 -13.93 24.47
C ASN A 390 13.24 -12.59 24.52
N LEU A 391 12.53 -11.46 24.62
CA LEU A 391 13.14 -10.14 24.87
C LEU A 391 13.23 -9.83 26.38
N ASP A 392 14.20 -9.01 26.77
CA ASP A 392 14.39 -8.55 28.15
C ASP A 392 13.25 -7.65 28.67
N SER A 393 12.41 -7.14 27.77
CA SER A 393 11.17 -6.44 28.14
C SER A 393 10.03 -6.80 27.21
N ASP A 394 8.83 -6.92 27.80
CA ASP A 394 7.60 -7.29 27.10
C ASP A 394 6.75 -6.03 26.82
N ASN A 395 7.38 -5.02 26.22
CA ASN A 395 6.85 -3.66 26.09
C ASN A 395 6.41 -3.30 24.67
N LEU A 396 6.22 -4.30 23.79
CA LEU A 396 5.88 -4.12 22.37
C LEU A 396 4.68 -3.18 22.17
N THR A 397 3.63 -3.32 22.99
CA THR A 397 2.41 -2.48 22.99
C THR A 397 2.45 -1.34 24.03
N ARG A 398 3.57 -1.21 24.79
CA ARG A 398 3.77 -0.25 25.90
C ARG A 398 4.88 0.77 25.62
N GLY A 399 5.16 1.03 24.34
CA GLY A 399 6.18 1.97 23.85
C GLY A 399 7.09 1.36 22.78
N GLY A 400 7.41 0.07 22.94
CA GLY A 400 8.25 -0.72 22.06
C GLY A 400 9.30 -1.53 22.80
N VAL A 401 10.15 -2.19 22.03
CA VAL A 401 11.29 -3.00 22.47
C VAL A 401 12.50 -2.66 21.58
N ASP A 402 13.66 -2.40 22.19
CA ASP A 402 14.90 -2.14 21.44
C ASP A 402 15.53 -3.47 20.98
N LEU A 403 15.96 -3.52 19.72
CA LEU A 403 16.65 -4.66 19.11
C LEU A 403 18.11 -4.33 18.75
N GLY A 404 18.58 -3.11 19.03
CA GLY A 404 19.96 -2.69 18.81
C GLY A 404 20.24 -2.23 17.38
N ASN A 405 21.40 -2.61 16.83
CA ASN A 405 21.98 -1.98 15.64
C ASN A 405 22.01 -2.93 14.43
N TYR A 406 21.61 -2.44 13.26
CA TYR A 406 21.45 -3.25 12.04
C TYR A 406 22.30 -2.69 10.89
N GLY A 407 23.28 -3.46 10.42
CA GLY A 407 24.04 -3.14 9.20
C GLY A 407 23.20 -3.29 7.93
N PRO A 408 23.69 -2.86 6.76
CA PRO A 408 22.99 -3.06 5.48
C PRO A 408 22.67 -4.54 5.23
N GLY A 409 21.46 -4.84 4.78
CA GLY A 409 20.95 -6.19 4.57
C GLY A 409 20.73 -7.02 5.85
N ALA A 410 20.91 -6.45 7.04
CA ALA A 410 20.60 -7.14 8.30
C ALA A 410 19.09 -7.03 8.62
N ASN A 411 18.51 -8.14 9.08
CA ASN A 411 17.07 -8.27 9.33
C ASN A 411 16.76 -8.84 10.72
N ALA A 412 15.50 -8.67 11.14
CA ALA A 412 14.95 -9.31 12.33
C ALA A 412 13.46 -9.60 12.21
N PHE A 413 13.01 -10.57 12.99
CA PHE A 413 11.64 -11.05 13.06
C PHE A 413 11.16 -10.94 14.50
N VAL A 414 10.09 -10.20 14.75
CA VAL A 414 9.43 -10.10 16.07
C VAL A 414 8.06 -10.77 15.97
N LYS A 415 7.86 -11.86 16.71
CA LYS A 415 6.60 -12.61 16.75
C LYS A 415 5.96 -12.49 18.13
N PHE A 416 4.66 -12.29 18.19
CA PHE A 416 3.89 -12.26 19.44
C PHE A 416 2.47 -12.78 19.25
N GLN A 417 1.70 -12.88 20.33
CA GLN A 417 0.30 -13.33 20.32
C GLN A 417 -0.67 -12.24 20.78
N ALA A 418 -1.84 -12.23 20.15
CA ALA A 418 -3.01 -11.48 20.59
C ALA A 418 -4.19 -12.43 20.80
N GLN A 419 -5.06 -12.07 21.73
CA GLN A 419 -6.30 -12.78 22.03
C GLN A 419 -7.45 -11.91 21.51
N LEU A 420 -8.24 -12.41 20.56
CA LEU A 420 -9.52 -11.76 20.23
C LEU A 420 -10.43 -11.81 21.45
N ASP A 421 -11.19 -10.74 21.64
CA ASP A 421 -12.26 -10.71 22.62
C ASP A 421 -13.39 -11.67 22.23
N SER A 422 -14.18 -12.08 23.22
CA SER A 422 -15.36 -12.92 23.05
C SER A 422 -16.54 -12.12 22.48
N ALA A 423 -17.50 -12.80 21.85
CA ALA A 423 -18.59 -12.17 21.08
C ALA A 423 -19.41 -11.14 21.90
N ASP A 424 -19.60 -11.38 23.20
CA ASP A 424 -20.30 -10.51 24.15
C ASP A 424 -19.67 -9.12 24.34
N LYS A 425 -18.44 -8.92 23.88
CA LYS A 425 -17.70 -7.65 23.97
C LYS A 425 -17.72 -6.82 22.68
N PHE A 426 -18.28 -7.34 21.59
CA PHE A 426 -18.46 -6.59 20.36
C PHE A 426 -19.72 -5.72 20.47
N ASP A 427 -19.64 -4.46 20.02
CA ASP A 427 -20.73 -3.47 20.22
C ASP A 427 -22.05 -3.85 19.49
N LYS A 428 -22.01 -4.82 18.57
CA LYS A 428 -23.12 -5.40 17.80
C LYS A 428 -22.66 -6.70 17.11
N CYS A 429 -23.57 -7.42 16.47
CA CYS A 429 -23.22 -8.49 15.53
C CYS A 429 -22.81 -7.96 14.14
N GLY A 430 -22.33 -8.86 13.27
CA GLY A 430 -21.88 -8.59 11.90
C GLY A 430 -20.36 -8.62 11.71
N GLU A 431 -19.90 -8.16 10.54
CA GLU A 431 -18.48 -8.13 10.16
C GLU A 431 -17.72 -6.97 10.86
N TYR A 432 -16.53 -7.28 11.37
CA TYR A 432 -15.56 -6.35 11.93
C TYR A 432 -14.19 -6.51 11.27
N ARG A 433 -13.63 -5.44 10.69
CA ARG A 433 -12.30 -5.45 10.09
C ARG A 433 -11.26 -4.79 11.01
N LEU A 434 -10.56 -5.60 11.79
CA LEU A 434 -9.63 -5.18 12.84
C LEU A 434 -8.21 -5.02 12.28
N ARG A 435 -7.77 -3.76 12.13
CA ARG A 435 -6.43 -3.41 11.61
C ARG A 435 -5.39 -3.35 12.72
N ASN A 436 -4.40 -4.24 12.70
CA ASN A 436 -3.22 -4.14 13.55
C ASN A 436 -2.05 -3.46 12.81
N VAL A 437 -1.30 -2.60 13.51
CA VAL A 437 -0.21 -1.78 12.97
C VAL A 437 1.12 -2.13 13.67
N GLY A 438 2.04 -2.74 12.94
CA GLY A 438 3.43 -2.90 13.36
C GLY A 438 4.25 -1.65 13.03
N ILE A 439 5.17 -1.28 13.92
CA ILE A 439 5.95 -0.04 13.87
C ILE A 439 7.43 -0.34 14.09
N VAL A 440 8.31 0.19 13.23
CA VAL A 440 9.77 0.14 13.40
C VAL A 440 10.33 1.56 13.43
N ARG A 441 11.23 1.83 14.38
CA ARG A 441 11.83 3.14 14.64
C ARG A 441 13.35 3.02 14.76
N PRO A 442 14.11 3.22 13.68
CA PRO A 442 15.56 3.40 13.78
C PRO A 442 15.88 4.80 14.33
N PHE A 443 17.11 4.97 14.83
CA PHE A 443 17.72 6.24 15.25
C PHE A 443 17.03 6.91 16.45
N HIS A 444 16.97 6.21 17.58
CA HIS A 444 16.43 6.72 18.85
C HIS A 444 17.33 7.79 19.52
N GLU A 445 17.49 8.96 18.88
CA GLU A 445 17.84 10.25 19.52
C GLU A 445 17.00 11.39 18.90
N SER A 446 17.08 12.60 19.45
CA SER A 446 15.90 13.25 20.04
C SER A 446 14.77 13.75 19.14
N ASP A 447 14.98 14.12 17.86
CA ASP A 447 14.14 15.17 17.24
C ASP A 447 13.30 14.81 16.00
N GLN A 448 13.50 13.71 15.26
CA GLN A 448 12.66 13.40 14.08
C GLN A 448 12.21 11.93 13.98
N MET A 449 10.92 11.72 14.27
CA MET A 449 10.19 10.44 14.29
C MET A 449 10.03 9.80 12.90
N ASN A 450 11.10 9.22 12.37
CA ASN A 450 11.06 8.36 11.18
C ASN A 450 10.52 6.98 11.59
N GLN A 451 9.19 6.82 11.50
CA GLN A 451 8.51 5.56 11.81
C GLN A 451 8.15 4.82 10.52
N PHE A 452 8.63 3.59 10.37
CA PHE A 452 8.26 2.70 9.29
C PHE A 452 7.10 1.82 9.77
N LEU A 453 6.06 1.68 8.93
CA LEU A 453 4.75 1.16 9.32
C LEU A 453 4.31 0.06 8.35
N ASN A 454 3.74 -1.02 8.87
CA ASN A 454 3.05 -2.02 8.06
C ASN A 454 1.87 -2.62 8.82
N THR A 455 0.86 -3.12 8.11
CA THR A 455 -0.43 -3.51 8.71
C THR A 455 -0.85 -4.92 8.32
N ALA A 456 -1.39 -5.66 9.28
CA ALA A 456 -2.13 -6.90 9.03
C ALA A 456 -3.54 -6.76 9.59
N ASP A 457 -4.52 -7.11 8.77
CA ASP A 457 -5.94 -6.96 9.07
C ASP A 457 -6.55 -8.31 9.47
N VAL A 458 -7.60 -8.29 10.27
CA VAL A 458 -8.36 -9.49 10.66
C VAL A 458 -9.84 -9.21 10.46
N VAL A 459 -10.51 -10.05 9.67
CA VAL A 459 -11.96 -10.02 9.49
C VAL A 459 -12.57 -10.94 10.54
N VAL A 460 -13.41 -10.39 11.42
CA VAL A 460 -14.12 -11.13 12.47
C VAL A 460 -15.61 -11.05 12.19
N ASN A 461 -16.24 -12.21 12.01
CA ASN A 461 -17.69 -12.31 11.82
C ASN A 461 -18.35 -12.66 13.15
N VAL A 462 -19.04 -11.70 13.74
CA VAL A 462 -19.84 -11.91 14.96
C VAL A 462 -21.23 -12.37 14.53
N GLU A 463 -21.61 -13.60 14.85
CA GLU A 463 -22.93 -14.14 14.52
C GLU A 463 -24.05 -13.25 15.09
N CYS A 464 -25.10 -13.02 14.29
CA CYS A 464 -26.32 -12.39 14.77
C CYS A 464 -27.27 -13.48 15.27
N GLU A 465 -27.83 -13.29 16.46
CA GLU A 465 -29.01 -14.05 16.90
C GLU A 465 -30.16 -13.72 15.92
N PRO A 466 -30.85 -14.73 15.35
CA PRO A 466 -31.95 -14.48 14.42
C PRO A 466 -33.12 -13.83 15.17
N GLU A 467 -33.83 -12.92 14.50
CA GLU A 467 -35.11 -12.42 15.01
C GLU A 467 -36.09 -13.60 15.14
N PRO A 468 -36.89 -13.68 16.22
CA PRO A 468 -37.82 -14.79 16.42
C PRO A 468 -38.92 -14.75 15.35
N GLU A 469 -39.05 -15.83 14.57
CA GLU A 469 -40.13 -15.97 13.59
C GLU A 469 -41.50 -15.88 14.31
N GLU A 470 -42.35 -14.95 13.87
CA GLU A 470 -43.70 -14.80 14.43
C GLU A 470 -44.59 -15.99 14.02
N PRO A 471 -45.54 -16.42 14.87
CA PRO A 471 -46.28 -17.67 14.66
C PRO A 471 -47.37 -17.53 13.59
N GLU A 472 -47.02 -17.84 12.35
CA GLU A 472 -47.89 -17.90 11.15
C GLU A 472 -49.34 -18.31 11.45
N VAL A 473 -50.30 -17.49 11.03
CA VAL A 473 -51.74 -17.78 11.16
C VAL A 473 -52.14 -18.80 10.10
N SER A 474 -52.81 -19.88 10.52
CA SER A 474 -53.28 -20.92 9.60
C SER A 474 -54.76 -21.21 9.77
N PHE A 475 -55.52 -21.14 8.69
CA PHE A 475 -56.94 -21.47 8.64
C PHE A 475 -57.18 -22.93 8.25
N SER A 476 -58.24 -23.54 8.80
CA SER A 476 -58.77 -24.81 8.32
C SER A 476 -60.28 -24.90 8.60
N CYS A 477 -60.98 -25.79 7.91
CA CYS A 477 -62.40 -26.04 8.14
C CYS A 477 -62.63 -27.54 8.18
N GLN A 478 -63.42 -28.00 9.17
CA GLN A 478 -63.78 -29.39 9.30
C GLN A 478 -65.01 -29.75 8.45
N ASP A 479 -65.94 -28.80 8.28
CA ASP A 479 -67.26 -29.01 7.68
C ASP A 479 -68.00 -27.67 7.48
N LEU A 480 -68.93 -27.62 6.52
CA LEU A 480 -69.93 -26.56 6.37
C LEU A 480 -71.32 -27.22 6.36
N GLU A 481 -71.91 -27.43 7.54
CA GLU A 481 -73.17 -28.16 7.66
C GLU A 481 -74.36 -27.30 7.23
N ALA A 482 -74.99 -27.62 6.10
CA ALA A 482 -76.34 -27.18 5.77
C ALA A 482 -77.39 -28.14 6.37
N SER A 483 -78.48 -27.60 6.94
CA SER A 483 -79.60 -28.41 7.44
C SER A 483 -80.27 -29.19 6.32
N ASP A 484 -80.47 -28.53 5.18
CA ASP A 484 -81.17 -29.04 4.01
C ASP A 484 -80.39 -28.61 2.75
N ARG A 485 -80.20 -29.55 1.81
CA ARG A 485 -79.40 -29.33 0.59
C ARG A 485 -80.24 -29.30 -0.69
N GLN A 486 -81.51 -29.70 -0.62
CA GLN A 486 -82.39 -29.83 -1.79
C GLN A 486 -83.81 -29.38 -1.44
N GLY A 487 -84.46 -28.66 -2.35
CA GLY A 487 -85.83 -28.14 -2.19
C GLY A 487 -86.51 -27.81 -3.52
N THR A 488 -87.76 -27.37 -3.47
CA THR A 488 -88.62 -27.07 -4.65
C THR A 488 -89.26 -25.70 -4.50
N GLU A 489 -89.22 -24.88 -5.56
CA GLU A 489 -89.58 -23.45 -5.60
C GLU A 489 -88.72 -22.53 -4.73
N SER A 490 -88.59 -22.86 -3.44
CA SER A 490 -87.81 -22.14 -2.44
C SER A 490 -87.24 -23.10 -1.40
N LEU A 491 -86.08 -22.78 -0.84
CA LEU A 491 -85.43 -23.56 0.22
C LEU A 491 -84.86 -22.65 1.30
N GLU A 492 -85.42 -22.74 2.50
CA GLU A 492 -84.79 -22.22 3.72
C GLU A 492 -83.84 -23.28 4.28
N THR A 493 -82.59 -22.92 4.54
CA THR A 493 -81.58 -23.84 5.09
C THR A 493 -80.68 -23.10 6.09
N THR A 494 -80.23 -23.81 7.13
CA THR A 494 -79.34 -23.26 8.16
C THR A 494 -77.94 -23.81 7.99
N PHE A 495 -76.98 -22.93 7.74
CA PHE A 495 -75.56 -23.23 7.63
C PHE A 495 -74.86 -23.12 8.99
N THR A 496 -73.94 -24.05 9.26
CA THR A 496 -73.07 -24.03 10.44
C THR A 496 -71.63 -24.32 10.04
N ALA A 497 -70.76 -23.31 10.16
CA ALA A 497 -69.35 -23.42 9.78
C ALA A 497 -68.51 -24.04 10.91
N LYS A 498 -67.73 -25.07 10.62
CA LYS A 498 -66.75 -25.65 11.56
C LYS A 498 -65.33 -25.21 11.24
N ALA A 499 -65.14 -23.90 11.11
CA ALA A 499 -63.84 -23.27 10.92
C ALA A 499 -62.97 -23.37 12.20
N GLN A 500 -61.66 -23.49 12.01
CA GLN A 500 -60.64 -23.47 13.05
C GLN A 500 -59.46 -22.62 12.58
N VAL A 501 -58.88 -21.84 13.48
CA VAL A 501 -57.69 -21.03 13.20
C VAL A 501 -56.66 -21.28 14.30
N ASN A 502 -55.37 -21.29 13.92
CA ASN A 502 -54.27 -21.36 14.87
C ASN A 502 -53.70 -19.95 15.13
N ASN A 503 -53.10 -19.77 16.32
CA ASN A 503 -52.38 -18.57 16.77
C ASN A 503 -53.20 -17.27 16.96
N THR A 504 -54.46 -17.22 16.50
CA THR A 504 -55.41 -16.11 16.70
C THR A 504 -56.82 -16.64 17.04
N SER A 505 -57.85 -15.78 17.04
CA SER A 505 -59.27 -16.13 17.26
C SER A 505 -60.18 -15.59 16.15
N ILE A 506 -61.29 -16.28 15.84
CA ILE A 506 -62.27 -15.84 14.81
C ILE A 506 -63.26 -14.84 15.43
N THR A 507 -63.47 -13.72 14.75
CA THR A 507 -64.31 -12.59 15.20
C THR A 507 -65.54 -12.34 14.31
N GLU A 508 -65.48 -12.67 13.02
CA GLU A 508 -66.61 -12.57 12.08
C GLU A 508 -66.59 -13.74 11.08
N TYR A 509 -67.78 -14.21 10.70
CA TYR A 509 -68.01 -15.11 9.57
C TYR A 509 -68.67 -14.31 8.45
N GLN A 510 -68.07 -14.32 7.26
CA GLN A 510 -68.57 -13.65 6.06
C GLN A 510 -69.04 -14.72 5.08
N TRP A 511 -70.33 -14.69 4.76
CA TRP A 511 -71.03 -15.73 4.01
C TRP A 511 -71.29 -15.26 2.58
N ASP A 512 -71.19 -16.21 1.66
CA ASP A 512 -71.51 -16.09 0.25
C ASP A 512 -72.35 -17.34 -0.07
N PHE A 513 -73.60 -17.17 -0.49
CA PHE A 513 -74.56 -18.26 -0.60
C PHE A 513 -74.74 -18.78 -2.03
N ASP A 514 -74.37 -18.01 -3.06
CA ASP A 514 -74.43 -18.46 -4.46
C ASP A 514 -73.08 -18.90 -5.03
N GLY A 515 -71.97 -18.35 -4.52
CA GLY A 515 -70.60 -18.67 -4.86
C GLY A 515 -69.92 -17.67 -5.81
N ASP A 516 -70.46 -16.45 -6.00
CA ASP A 516 -69.87 -15.44 -6.91
C ASP A 516 -68.56 -14.80 -6.40
N GLY A 517 -68.31 -14.84 -5.10
CA GLY A 517 -67.09 -14.34 -4.44
C GLY A 517 -67.25 -13.02 -3.66
N GLU A 518 -68.38 -12.32 -3.79
CA GLU A 518 -68.75 -11.19 -2.92
C GLU A 518 -69.28 -11.71 -1.56
N VAL A 519 -69.80 -10.83 -0.69
CA VAL A 519 -70.32 -11.21 0.64
C VAL A 519 -71.80 -10.83 0.76
N ASP A 520 -72.65 -11.86 0.86
CA ASP A 520 -74.10 -11.74 1.06
C ASP A 520 -74.47 -11.27 2.47
N ALA A 521 -73.78 -11.81 3.49
CA ALA A 521 -74.09 -11.60 4.89
C ALA A 521 -72.86 -11.74 5.80
N THR A 522 -72.89 -11.15 6.99
CA THR A 522 -71.89 -11.41 8.04
C THR A 522 -72.54 -11.69 9.40
N THR A 523 -71.85 -12.49 10.23
CA THR A 523 -72.29 -12.86 11.59
C THR A 523 -71.12 -12.89 12.58
N ASP A 524 -71.41 -12.59 13.84
CA ASP A 524 -70.50 -12.70 15.00
C ASP A 524 -70.34 -14.14 15.52
N ASN A 525 -71.09 -15.08 14.94
CA ASN A 525 -71.18 -16.48 15.35
C ASN A 525 -71.23 -17.38 14.10
N ASN A 526 -70.96 -18.68 14.29
CA ASN A 526 -70.70 -19.61 13.19
C ASN A 526 -71.97 -20.20 12.53
N GLN A 527 -73.15 -19.60 12.71
CA GLN A 527 -74.42 -20.11 12.20
C GLN A 527 -75.30 -19.01 11.59
N ILE A 528 -75.95 -19.32 10.47
CA ILE A 528 -76.89 -18.43 9.78
C ILE A 528 -77.96 -19.23 9.02
N THR A 529 -79.18 -18.71 8.95
CA THR A 529 -80.27 -19.25 8.11
C THR A 529 -80.43 -18.36 6.88
N TYR A 530 -80.48 -18.97 5.70
CA TYR A 530 -80.67 -18.29 4.41
C TYR A 530 -81.81 -18.94 3.63
N THR A 531 -82.48 -18.16 2.77
CA THR A 531 -83.62 -18.62 1.96
C THR A 531 -83.32 -18.42 0.48
N TYR A 532 -83.06 -19.52 -0.22
CA TYR A 532 -82.96 -19.54 -1.68
C TYR A 532 -84.36 -19.42 -2.28
N ASN A 533 -84.68 -18.25 -2.85
CA ASN A 533 -86.04 -17.92 -3.30
C ASN A 533 -86.28 -18.16 -4.80
N GLN A 534 -85.34 -18.79 -5.51
CA GLN A 534 -85.43 -19.11 -6.94
C GLN A 534 -84.85 -20.52 -7.20
N PRO A 535 -85.32 -21.24 -8.22
CA PRO A 535 -84.66 -22.44 -8.70
C PRO A 535 -83.24 -22.17 -9.25
N GLY A 536 -82.29 -23.03 -8.88
CA GLY A 536 -80.89 -22.92 -9.25
C GLY A 536 -80.00 -23.91 -8.49
N ASP A 537 -78.78 -24.11 -8.99
CA ASP A 537 -77.68 -24.76 -8.25
C ASP A 537 -76.75 -23.66 -7.70
N TYR A 538 -76.47 -23.74 -6.40
CA TYR A 538 -75.76 -22.73 -5.62
C TYR A 538 -74.59 -23.36 -4.86
N THR A 539 -73.49 -22.63 -4.65
CA THR A 539 -72.34 -23.10 -3.85
C THR A 539 -72.09 -22.15 -2.68
N ALA A 540 -72.68 -22.46 -1.53
CA ALA A 540 -72.43 -21.70 -0.31
C ALA A 540 -70.98 -21.88 0.15
N GLN A 541 -70.34 -20.78 0.53
CA GLN A 541 -68.98 -20.74 1.06
C GLN A 541 -68.86 -19.73 2.21
N VAL A 542 -67.81 -19.88 3.03
CA VAL A 542 -67.57 -18.97 4.16
C VAL A 542 -66.10 -18.53 4.24
N LYS A 543 -65.92 -17.23 4.46
CA LYS A 543 -64.66 -16.57 4.79
C LYS A 543 -64.69 -16.20 6.27
N VAL A 544 -63.57 -16.29 6.96
CA VAL A 544 -63.46 -15.90 8.37
C VAL A 544 -62.57 -14.68 8.53
N VAL A 545 -62.91 -13.82 9.50
CA VAL A 545 -62.09 -12.69 9.96
C VAL A 545 -61.57 -13.02 11.36
N THR A 546 -60.34 -12.59 11.64
CA THR A 546 -59.67 -12.85 12.92
C THR A 546 -59.52 -11.59 13.77
N GLU A 547 -59.13 -11.76 15.03
CA GLU A 547 -58.88 -10.65 15.97
C GLU A 547 -57.74 -9.72 15.50
N ASP A 548 -56.73 -10.28 14.81
CA ASP A 548 -55.60 -9.54 14.24
C ASP A 548 -55.90 -8.95 12.85
N GLY A 549 -57.07 -9.23 12.28
CA GLY A 549 -57.54 -8.69 10.99
C GLY A 549 -57.20 -9.54 9.76
N GLU A 550 -56.52 -10.67 9.92
CA GLU A 550 -56.29 -11.62 8.83
C GLU A 550 -57.59 -12.30 8.38
N THR A 551 -57.73 -12.52 7.06
CA THR A 551 -58.93 -13.10 6.44
C THR A 551 -58.57 -14.05 5.30
N ASP A 552 -59.19 -15.23 5.22
CA ASP A 552 -59.12 -16.09 4.03
C ASP A 552 -60.44 -16.84 3.76
N PHE A 553 -60.69 -17.15 2.49
CA PHE A 553 -61.71 -18.10 2.06
C PHE A 553 -61.18 -19.51 2.28
N ILE A 554 -61.68 -20.20 3.30
CA ILE A 554 -61.25 -21.57 3.59
C ILE A 554 -61.76 -22.48 2.46
N GLN A 555 -60.88 -22.90 1.55
CA GLN A 555 -61.27 -23.50 0.26
C GLN A 555 -62.15 -24.76 0.41
N ASP A 556 -61.94 -25.53 1.47
CA ASP A 556 -62.71 -26.75 1.78
C ASP A 556 -64.06 -26.48 2.48
N CYS A 557 -64.33 -25.25 2.91
CA CYS A 557 -65.53 -24.86 3.65
C CYS A 557 -66.64 -24.41 2.68
N ARG A 558 -67.13 -25.38 1.89
CA ARG A 558 -68.12 -25.20 0.81
C ARG A 558 -69.20 -26.26 0.89
N GLU A 559 -70.44 -25.90 0.53
CA GLU A 559 -71.58 -26.81 0.48
C GLU A 559 -72.47 -26.53 -0.74
N ALA A 560 -73.00 -27.59 -1.35
CA ALA A 560 -73.77 -27.49 -2.60
C ALA A 560 -75.27 -27.58 -2.34
N ILE A 561 -76.02 -26.61 -2.85
CA ILE A 561 -77.46 -26.48 -2.64
C ILE A 561 -78.20 -26.45 -3.98
N THR A 562 -79.22 -27.30 -4.15
CA THR A 562 -80.05 -27.35 -5.37
C THR A 562 -81.50 -27.00 -5.05
N VAL A 563 -82.02 -25.93 -5.63
CA VAL A 563 -83.46 -25.63 -5.63
C VAL A 563 -84.03 -25.97 -7.00
N GLN A 564 -84.96 -26.92 -7.03
CA GLN A 564 -85.64 -27.33 -8.25
C GLN A 564 -86.86 -26.43 -8.52
N PRO A 565 -87.25 -26.23 -9.80
CA PRO A 565 -88.55 -25.62 -10.10
C PRO A 565 -89.68 -26.55 -9.62
N ALA A 566 -90.88 -26.00 -9.44
CA ALA A 566 -92.07 -26.85 -9.35
C ALA A 566 -92.23 -27.65 -10.65
N GLU A 567 -92.52 -28.94 -10.52
CA GLU A 567 -92.86 -29.82 -11.65
C GLU A 567 -94.08 -29.27 -12.38
N SER A 568 -94.04 -29.23 -13.72
CA SER A 568 -95.15 -28.67 -14.49
C SER A 568 -96.22 -29.74 -14.75
N GLN A 569 -97.49 -29.32 -14.84
CA GLN A 569 -98.58 -30.25 -15.15
C GLN A 569 -98.45 -30.85 -16.57
N GLU A 570 -97.64 -30.24 -17.46
CA GLU A 570 -97.32 -30.80 -18.78
C GLU A 570 -96.32 -31.97 -18.69
N ASP A 571 -95.54 -32.08 -17.61
CA ASP A 571 -94.62 -33.20 -17.36
C ASP A 571 -95.36 -34.41 -16.76
N GLU A 572 -96.27 -34.18 -15.80
CA GLU A 572 -97.17 -35.23 -15.28
C GLU A 572 -98.06 -35.85 -16.37
N GLU A 573 -98.56 -35.04 -17.33
CA GLU A 573 -99.34 -35.55 -18.46
C GLU A 573 -98.46 -36.35 -19.44
N GLN A 574 -97.20 -35.96 -19.68
CA GLN A 574 -96.29 -36.72 -20.55
C GLN A 574 -95.90 -38.08 -19.97
N GLU A 575 -95.62 -38.19 -18.66
CA GLU A 575 -95.36 -39.49 -18.03
C GLU A 575 -96.60 -40.40 -18.08
N GLN A 576 -97.80 -39.82 -17.93
CA GLN A 576 -99.06 -40.56 -18.07
C GLN A 576 -99.34 -41.00 -19.51
N GLU A 577 -98.97 -40.21 -20.53
CA GLU A 577 -99.06 -40.64 -21.93
C GLU A 577 -98.08 -41.78 -22.24
N GLU A 578 -96.83 -41.74 -21.78
CA GLU A 578 -95.90 -42.88 -21.95
C GLU A 578 -96.42 -44.15 -21.27
N GLN A 579 -96.94 -44.05 -20.05
CA GLN A 579 -97.52 -45.20 -19.33
C GLN A 579 -98.76 -45.75 -20.07
N GLN A 580 -99.61 -44.90 -20.65
CA GLN A 580 -100.72 -45.36 -21.51
C GLN A 580 -100.23 -46.03 -22.80
N GLN A 581 -99.20 -45.49 -23.47
CA GLN A 581 -98.64 -46.10 -24.68
C GLN A 581 -98.04 -47.49 -24.39
N GLN A 582 -97.35 -47.66 -23.25
CA GLN A 582 -96.86 -48.97 -22.82
C GLN A 582 -98.00 -49.97 -22.56
N GLN A 583 -99.10 -49.54 -21.91
CA GLN A 583 -100.28 -50.40 -21.72
C GLN A 583 -100.95 -50.78 -23.05
N GLN A 584 -101.06 -49.86 -24.02
CA GLN A 584 -101.62 -50.16 -25.33
C GLN A 584 -100.76 -51.17 -26.11
N GLN A 585 -99.44 -51.08 -26.05
CA GLN A 585 -98.55 -52.09 -26.66
C GLN A 585 -98.75 -53.49 -26.06
N GLN A 586 -98.92 -53.60 -24.73
CA GLN A 586 -99.19 -54.88 -24.07
C GLN A 586 -100.54 -55.47 -24.49
N GLN A 587 -101.59 -54.64 -24.64
CA GLN A 587 -102.91 -55.11 -25.12
C GLN A 587 -102.87 -55.59 -26.57
N GLN A 588 -102.13 -54.93 -27.47
CA GLN A 588 -101.97 -55.37 -28.86
C GLN A 588 -101.28 -56.74 -28.97
N GLN A 589 -100.29 -57.01 -28.12
CA GLN A 589 -99.63 -58.33 -28.08
C GLN A 589 -100.58 -59.45 -27.63
N GLN A 590 -101.50 -59.19 -26.71
CA GLN A 590 -102.50 -60.18 -26.28
C GLN A 590 -103.57 -60.47 -27.35
N GLN A 591 -103.94 -59.50 -28.17
CA GLN A 591 -104.92 -59.71 -29.26
C GLN A 591 -104.37 -60.57 -30.41
N GLN A 592 -103.04 -60.61 -30.62
CA GLN A 592 -102.46 -61.48 -31.65
C GLN A 592 -102.46 -62.98 -31.26
N GLN A 593 -102.60 -63.32 -29.97
CA GLN A 593 -102.60 -64.71 -29.50
C GLN A 593 -103.99 -65.39 -29.48
N THR A 594 -105.07 -64.67 -29.79
CA THR A 594 -106.46 -65.17 -29.66
C THR A 594 -107.19 -65.41 -31.00
N SER A 595 -106.44 -65.48 -32.12
CA SER A 595 -106.98 -65.51 -33.49
C SER A 595 -107.00 -66.88 -34.18
N GLU A 596 -106.57 -67.97 -33.51
CA GLU A 596 -106.33 -69.28 -34.16
C GLU A 596 -107.09 -70.47 -33.54
N GLU A 597 -108.43 -70.38 -33.44
CA GLU A 597 -109.35 -71.50 -33.72
C GLU A 597 -110.83 -71.04 -33.77
N LEU A 598 -111.46 -71.09 -34.95
CA LEU A 598 -112.92 -70.98 -35.13
C LEU A 598 -113.39 -71.93 -36.26
N PRO A 599 -114.65 -72.41 -36.23
CA PRO A 599 -115.01 -73.69 -36.85
C PRO A 599 -115.38 -73.63 -38.34
N ASN A 600 -115.23 -74.77 -39.02
CA ASN A 600 -115.64 -74.96 -40.41
C ASN A 600 -117.03 -75.61 -40.51
N THR A 601 -118.00 -74.92 -41.12
CA THR A 601 -119.31 -75.47 -41.49
C THR A 601 -119.71 -75.17 -42.94
N GLY A 602 -118.96 -75.70 -43.91
CA GLY A 602 -119.51 -76.18 -45.18
C GLY A 602 -119.79 -75.18 -46.33
N ILE A 603 -119.43 -75.63 -47.55
CA ILE A 603 -120.02 -75.30 -48.87
C ILE A 603 -120.13 -73.81 -49.29
N GLY A 604 -119.33 -73.39 -50.29
CA GLY A 604 -119.83 -72.50 -51.37
C GLY A 604 -119.11 -71.17 -51.68
N SER A 605 -118.34 -71.16 -52.79
CA SER A 605 -118.22 -70.07 -53.80
C SER A 605 -117.93 -68.59 -53.42
N THR A 606 -116.64 -68.22 -53.43
CA THR A 606 -115.98 -67.21 -54.34
C THR A 606 -116.64 -65.86 -54.73
N LEU A 607 -115.93 -64.71 -54.56
CA LEU A 607 -115.36 -63.83 -55.64
C LEU A 607 -114.81 -62.40 -55.24
N ALA A 608 -113.61 -62.06 -55.75
CA ALA A 608 -113.09 -60.76 -56.32
C ALA A 608 -112.85 -59.42 -55.52
N GLY A 609 -111.73 -58.72 -55.87
CA GLY A 609 -111.43 -57.26 -55.64
C GLY A 609 -110.45 -56.91 -54.49
N ILE A 610 -109.30 -56.17 -54.56
CA ILE A 610 -108.39 -55.54 -55.58
C ILE A 610 -108.41 -53.96 -55.72
N PHE A 611 -107.20 -53.33 -55.68
CA PHE A 611 -106.78 -51.89 -55.87
C PHE A 611 -107.02 -50.87 -54.71
N GLY A 612 -106.25 -49.78 -54.51
CA GLY A 612 -105.12 -49.17 -55.27
C GLY A 612 -104.28 -48.12 -54.45
N SER A 613 -103.42 -47.31 -55.09
CA SER A 613 -102.28 -46.57 -54.43
C SER A 613 -102.04 -45.11 -54.85
N GLY A 614 -101.42 -44.23 -54.01
CA GLY A 614 -100.79 -42.99 -54.51
C GLY A 614 -100.22 -41.92 -53.54
N ALA A 615 -98.95 -41.53 -53.80
CA ALA A 615 -98.38 -40.15 -53.84
C ALA A 615 -97.94 -39.32 -52.58
N LEU A 616 -96.60 -39.07 -52.54
CA LEU A 616 -95.87 -37.82 -52.24
C LEU A 616 -95.79 -37.21 -50.81
N GLY A 617 -94.60 -36.67 -50.49
CA GLY A 617 -94.31 -35.81 -49.34
C GLY A 617 -93.00 -35.02 -49.52
N VAL A 618 -92.91 -33.80 -48.95
CA VAL A 618 -91.74 -32.89 -49.05
C VAL A 618 -91.65 -31.99 -47.80
N SER A 619 -90.55 -32.06 -47.05
CA SER A 619 -89.83 -30.89 -46.51
C SER A 619 -88.56 -31.24 -45.71
N VAL A 620 -87.51 -30.43 -45.95
CA VAL A 620 -86.37 -30.07 -45.08
C VAL A 620 -85.83 -31.11 -44.07
N ARG A 621 -84.76 -31.82 -44.47
CA ARG A 621 -83.67 -32.16 -43.53
C ARG A 621 -82.82 -30.92 -43.28
N SER A 622 -82.97 -30.28 -42.12
CA SER A 622 -81.90 -29.47 -41.50
C SER A 622 -80.90 -30.34 -40.73
N TRP A 623 -81.26 -31.60 -40.47
CA TRP A 623 -80.38 -32.63 -39.94
C TRP A 623 -79.47 -33.19 -41.06
N TRP A 624 -78.26 -32.64 -41.18
CA TRP A 624 -77.01 -33.45 -41.19
C TRP A 624 -75.75 -32.59 -41.03
N GLN A 625 -75.04 -32.82 -39.92
CA GLN A 625 -73.62 -32.53 -39.69
C GLN A 625 -73.12 -31.07 -39.83
N SER A 626 -72.10 -30.61 -39.10
CA SER A 626 -71.40 -31.04 -37.88
C SER A 626 -70.14 -30.17 -37.80
N ARG A 627 -70.06 -29.30 -36.79
CA ARG A 627 -68.90 -29.22 -35.89
C ARG A 627 -67.50 -29.38 -36.52
N ARG A 628 -66.99 -28.30 -37.14
CA ARG A 628 -65.57 -27.95 -37.34
C ARG A 628 -65.52 -26.41 -37.43
N GLY A 629 -65.24 -25.73 -36.33
CA GLY A 629 -63.89 -25.28 -35.96
C GLY A 629 -63.68 -23.87 -36.54
N TYR A 630 -63.63 -22.76 -35.79
CA TYR A 630 -62.95 -22.57 -34.51
C TYR A 630 -61.46 -22.98 -34.55
N LEU A 631 -60.77 -22.52 -35.60
CA LEU A 631 -59.30 -22.42 -35.71
C LEU A 631 -58.94 -21.52 -36.92
N ALA A 632 -59.26 -20.21 -36.85
CA ALA A 632 -59.08 -19.29 -37.98
C ALA A 632 -58.98 -17.78 -37.59
N SER A 633 -58.16 -17.44 -36.60
CA SER A 633 -57.93 -16.02 -36.24
C SER A 633 -56.59 -15.74 -35.52
N LEU A 634 -55.48 -16.11 -36.16
CA LEU A 634 -54.14 -15.52 -35.95
C LEU A 634 -53.20 -15.97 -37.07
N LEU A 635 -52.33 -15.07 -37.54
CA LEU A 635 -51.42 -15.21 -38.71
C LEU A 635 -52.12 -15.26 -40.08
N GLY A 636 -52.28 -14.11 -40.75
CA GLY A 636 -52.89 -14.02 -42.07
C GLY A 636 -52.99 -12.60 -42.66
N GLU A 637 -51.85 -11.88 -42.67
CA GLU A 637 -51.68 -10.45 -43.05
C GLU A 637 -52.28 -9.40 -42.08
#